data_AF-A0A8I6YB61-F1
#
_entry.id   AF-A0A8I6YB61-F1
#
_cell.length_a   1.000
_cell.length_b   1.000
_cell.length_c   1.000
_cell.angle_alpha   90.00
_cell.angle_beta   90.00
_cell.angle_gamma   90.00
#
_symmetry.space_group_name_H-M   'P 1'
#
loop_
_entity.id
_entity.type
_entity.pdbx_description
1 polymer ?
#
loop_
_entity_poly.entity_id
_entity_poly.type
_entity_poly.pdbx_seq_one_letter_code
_entity_poly.pdbx_strand_id
1 'polypeptide(L)'
;MPPRRRSASGYRGVRQRPNGGFYAEIRSGDLRLSLGTYDTAHEAAHAFDAAAWRLGRPRLQMNFPDVRTLQQALDLVPPPRLNSAQDRAEHTALQRRLLVAQEDERVMTEWRRRHPEDVAYEQEYWERRREEDTRRRREERLDRRRRKALACAQADLVNAGGSSFFAEEDERWFDIWLSTSDDTDDDGGADDWSD
;
A
#
# COMPACT_ATOMS: atom_id res chain seq x y z
N MET A 1 43.19 16.48 9.28
CA MET A 1 42.09 17.41 8.96
C MET A 1 41.32 17.70 10.23
N PRO A 2 41.28 18.95 10.75
CA PRO A 2 40.54 19.26 11.97
C PRO A 2 39.03 19.06 11.77
N PRO A 3 38.27 18.72 12.83
CA PRO A 3 36.82 18.59 12.73
C PRO A 3 36.23 19.93 12.31
N ARG A 4 35.56 19.96 11.15
CA ARG A 4 34.85 21.16 10.68
C ARG A 4 33.88 21.62 11.77
N ARG A 5 33.94 22.91 12.12
CA ARG A 5 32.96 23.55 13.02
C ARG A 5 31.56 23.20 12.50
N ARG A 6 30.71 22.68 13.40
CA ARG A 6 29.29 22.44 13.11
C ARG A 6 28.69 23.79 12.69
N SER A 7 27.98 23.84 11.57
CA SER A 7 27.27 25.05 11.11
C SER A 7 26.20 25.45 12.14
N ALA A 8 25.58 26.62 11.98
CA ALA A 8 24.50 27.09 12.87
C ALA A 8 23.36 26.07 13.07
N SER A 9 23.20 25.12 12.14
CA SER A 9 22.24 24.01 12.21
C SER A 9 22.68 22.83 13.09
N GLY A 10 23.93 22.74 13.52
CA GLY A 10 24.47 21.66 14.36
C GLY A 10 24.81 20.35 13.62
N TYR A 11 24.44 20.23 12.33
CA TYR A 11 24.58 19.02 11.51
C TYR A 11 25.43 19.24 10.26
N ARG A 12 26.16 18.21 9.83
CA ARG A 12 26.96 18.19 8.60
C ARG A 12 26.05 18.24 7.39
N GLY A 13 26.41 19.09 6.42
CA GLY A 13 25.68 19.23 5.17
C GLY A 13 24.32 19.92 5.29
N VAL A 14 23.92 20.36 6.48
CA VAL A 14 22.67 21.08 6.71
C VAL A 14 22.95 22.57 6.87
N ARG A 15 22.16 23.40 6.21
CA ARG A 15 22.22 24.85 6.32
C ARG A 15 20.85 25.42 6.58
N GLN A 16 20.80 26.40 7.47
CA GLN A 16 19.58 27.14 7.80
C GLN A 16 19.40 28.29 6.80
N ARG A 17 18.17 28.50 6.35
CA ARG A 17 17.77 29.63 5.52
C ARG A 17 17.24 30.78 6.39
N PRO A 18 17.27 32.03 5.90
CA PRO A 18 16.72 33.17 6.64
C PRO A 18 15.23 33.04 6.96
N ASN A 19 14.48 32.27 6.18
CA ASN A 19 13.05 32.03 6.38
C ASN A 19 12.74 30.90 7.38
N GLY A 20 13.74 30.40 8.11
CA GLY A 20 13.57 29.36 9.14
C GLY A 20 13.66 27.92 8.65
N GLY A 21 13.61 27.66 7.34
CA GLY A 21 13.75 26.31 6.78
C GLY A 21 15.20 25.81 6.70
N PHE A 22 15.38 24.52 6.48
CA PHE A 22 16.69 23.88 6.33
C PHE A 22 16.85 23.31 4.93
N TYR A 23 18.09 23.30 4.41
CA TYR A 23 18.40 22.55 3.20
C TYR A 23 19.62 21.67 3.44
N ALA A 24 19.60 20.51 2.80
CA ALA A 24 20.67 19.54 2.86
C ALA A 24 21.44 19.49 1.53
N GLU A 25 22.75 19.34 1.62
CA GLU A 25 23.62 19.25 0.47
C GLU A 25 24.80 18.32 0.73
N ILE A 26 25.26 17.65 -0.31
CA ILE A 26 26.44 16.80 -0.25
C ILE A 26 27.37 17.10 -1.43
N ARG A 27 28.67 16.96 -1.21
CA ARG A 27 29.66 17.04 -2.29
C ARG A 27 29.96 15.64 -2.80
N SER A 28 29.98 15.43 -4.12
CA SER A 28 30.45 14.20 -4.75
C SER A 28 31.51 14.59 -5.78
N GLY A 29 32.78 14.27 -5.51
CA GLY A 29 33.92 14.79 -6.28
C GLY A 29 33.93 16.32 -6.28
N ASP A 30 33.75 16.92 -7.46
CA ASP A 30 33.68 18.37 -7.64
C ASP A 30 32.28 18.97 -7.67
N LEU A 31 31.26 18.11 -7.75
CA LEU A 31 29.87 18.54 -7.81
C LEU A 31 29.29 18.71 -6.41
N ARG A 32 28.51 19.77 -6.23
CA ARG A 32 27.68 20.00 -5.04
C ARG A 32 26.24 19.66 -5.39
N LEU A 33 25.71 18.65 -4.73
CA LEU A 33 24.37 18.12 -4.95
C LEU A 33 23.45 18.65 -3.85
N SER A 34 22.37 19.31 -4.24
CA SER A 34 21.28 19.68 -3.34
C SER A 34 20.38 18.46 -3.15
N LEU A 35 20.12 18.09 -1.89
CA LEU A 35 19.33 16.90 -1.54
C LEU A 35 17.85 17.24 -1.33
N GLY A 36 17.55 18.51 -1.08
CA GLY A 36 16.21 19.00 -0.85
C GLY A 36 16.17 20.09 0.21
N THR A 37 14.96 20.60 0.44
CA THR A 37 14.61 21.52 1.52
C THR A 37 13.67 20.81 2.49
N TYR A 38 13.88 21.03 3.78
CA TYR A 38 13.18 20.36 4.88
C TYR A 38 12.79 21.37 5.95
N ASP A 39 11.74 21.06 6.70
CA ASP A 39 11.25 21.95 7.75
C ASP A 39 12.10 21.87 9.01
N THR A 40 12.73 20.71 9.26
CA THR A 40 13.57 20.48 10.43
C THR A 40 15.02 20.22 10.07
N ALA A 41 15.94 20.64 10.94
CA ALA A 41 17.37 20.36 10.80
C ALA A 41 17.67 18.86 10.90
N HIS A 42 16.86 18.13 11.66
CA HIS A 42 17.03 16.70 11.92
C HIS A 42 16.70 15.87 10.66
N GLU A 43 15.58 16.16 10.01
CA GLU A 43 15.19 15.53 8.74
C GLU A 43 16.20 15.83 7.63
N ALA A 44 16.66 17.08 7.53
CA ALA A 44 17.73 17.46 6.60
C ALA A 44 19.04 16.68 6.86
N ALA A 45 19.36 16.40 8.12
CA ALA A 45 20.53 15.62 8.49
C ALA A 45 20.39 14.13 8.12
N HIS A 46 19.19 13.56 8.24
CA HIS A 46 18.90 12.19 7.79
C HIS A 46 19.01 12.07 6.28
N ALA A 47 18.52 13.06 5.53
CA ALA A 47 18.70 13.13 4.09
C ALA A 47 20.18 13.17 3.69
N PHE A 48 21.00 13.93 4.42
CA PHE A 48 22.45 13.96 4.22
C PHE A 48 23.10 12.59 4.49
N ASP A 49 22.68 11.89 5.54
CA ASP A 49 23.24 10.58 5.88
C ASP A 49 22.81 9.50 4.87
N ALA A 50 21.56 9.51 4.41
CA ALA A 50 21.10 8.64 3.33
C ALA A 50 21.89 8.88 2.03
N ALA A 51 22.14 10.15 1.68
CA ALA A 51 23.00 10.51 0.55
C ALA A 51 24.45 10.06 0.75
N ALA A 52 24.99 10.20 1.97
CA ALA A 52 26.34 9.77 2.31
C ALA A 52 26.50 8.25 2.20
N TRP A 53 25.48 7.48 2.62
CA TRP A 53 25.42 6.03 2.43
C TRP A 53 25.41 5.65 0.96
N ARG A 54 24.56 6.28 0.14
CA ARG A 54 24.51 6.02 -1.32
C ARG A 54 25.83 6.36 -2.03
N LEU A 55 26.58 7.35 -1.53
CA LEU A 55 27.91 7.70 -2.04
C LEU A 55 29.05 6.85 -1.43
N GLY A 56 28.75 5.87 -0.58
CA GLY A 56 29.75 5.00 0.04
C GLY A 56 30.68 5.70 1.04
N ARG A 57 30.23 6.79 1.68
CA ARG A 57 31.03 7.51 2.69
C ARG A 57 31.15 6.71 3.99
N PRO A 58 32.27 6.81 4.71
CA PRO A 58 32.44 6.11 5.98
C PRO A 58 31.52 6.69 7.05
N ARG A 59 31.08 5.84 7.99
CA ARG A 59 30.15 6.21 9.09
C ARG A 59 30.62 7.38 9.95
N LEU A 60 31.93 7.57 10.10
CA LEU A 60 32.52 8.72 10.80
C LEU A 60 32.18 10.09 10.18
N GLN A 61 31.67 10.10 8.94
CA GLN A 61 31.26 11.31 8.24
C GLN A 61 29.75 11.57 8.31
N MET A 62 28.97 10.67 8.92
CA MET A 62 27.53 10.79 9.11
C MET A 62 27.19 11.62 10.36
N ASN A 63 25.95 12.07 10.46
CA ASN A 63 25.40 12.80 11.59
C ASN A 63 24.87 11.85 12.68
N PHE A 64 24.27 10.72 12.28
CA PHE A 64 23.62 9.77 13.18
C PHE A 64 24.36 8.42 13.20
N PRO A 65 24.98 8.03 14.33
CA PRO A 65 25.70 6.76 14.44
C PRO A 65 24.76 5.54 14.49
N ASP A 66 23.49 5.74 14.83
CA ASP A 66 22.50 4.68 15.03
C ASP A 66 22.09 4.00 13.72
N VAL A 67 22.20 4.73 12.60
CA VAL A 67 21.95 4.21 11.27
C VAL A 67 23.17 3.38 10.82
N ARG A 68 22.99 2.06 10.72
CA ARG A 68 24.08 1.12 10.41
C ARG A 68 24.08 0.63 8.96
N THR A 69 22.96 0.80 8.26
CA THR A 69 22.76 0.29 6.91
C THR A 69 22.15 1.37 6.01
N LEU A 70 22.37 1.25 4.70
CA LEU A 70 21.71 2.11 3.72
C LEU A 70 20.18 1.96 3.79
N GLN A 71 19.67 0.73 3.98
CA GLN A 71 18.23 0.49 4.06
C GLN A 71 17.58 1.30 5.20
N GLN A 72 18.14 1.23 6.40
CA GLN A 72 17.66 2.02 7.54
C GLN A 72 17.66 3.53 7.26
N ALA A 73 18.62 4.02 6.47
CA ALA A 73 18.65 5.43 6.09
C ALA A 73 17.54 5.80 5.09
N LEU A 74 17.23 4.89 4.17
CA LEU A 74 16.18 5.06 3.16
C LEU A 74 14.77 4.89 3.72
N ASP A 75 14.60 4.11 4.79
CA ASP A 75 13.32 3.97 5.48
C ASP A 75 12.93 5.25 6.24
N LEU A 76 13.92 6.05 6.66
CA LEU A 76 13.71 7.30 7.40
C LEU A 76 13.40 8.49 6.51
N VAL A 77 13.95 8.51 5.28
CA VAL A 77 13.82 9.63 4.35
C VAL A 77 13.76 9.09 2.92
N PRO A 78 12.87 9.62 2.06
CA PRO A 78 12.84 9.24 0.66
C PRO A 78 14.23 9.37 0.01
N PRO A 79 14.59 8.45 -0.91
CA PRO A 79 15.92 8.40 -1.50
C PRO A 79 16.28 9.76 -2.14
N PRO A 80 17.36 10.41 -1.69
CA PRO A 80 17.74 11.68 -2.28
C PRO A 80 18.18 11.48 -3.72
N ARG A 81 17.71 12.33 -4.63
CA ARG A 81 18.15 12.32 -6.04
C ARG A 81 19.57 12.86 -6.12
N LEU A 82 20.55 11.97 -6.27
CA LEU A 82 21.96 12.35 -6.33
C LEU A 82 22.40 12.72 -7.75
N ASN A 83 21.49 12.64 -8.74
CA ASN A 83 21.80 12.80 -10.16
C ASN A 83 23.01 11.97 -10.58
N SER A 84 23.18 10.80 -9.93
CA SER A 84 24.25 9.86 -10.21
C SER A 84 24.04 9.21 -11.58
N ALA A 85 25.08 8.57 -12.12
CA ALA A 85 24.93 7.78 -13.35
C ALA A 85 23.85 6.70 -13.21
N GLN A 86 23.73 6.12 -12.00
CA GLN A 86 22.68 5.16 -11.66
C GLN A 86 21.29 5.81 -11.68
N ASP A 87 21.10 6.98 -11.04
CA ASP A 87 19.80 7.67 -11.05
C ASP A 87 19.37 8.03 -12.49
N ARG A 88 20.32 8.40 -13.37
CA ARG A 88 20.03 8.66 -14.79
C ARG A 88 19.61 7.38 -15.52
N ALA A 89 20.31 6.28 -15.29
CA ALA A 89 19.97 4.99 -15.89
C ALA A 89 18.57 4.53 -15.43
N GLU A 90 18.29 4.60 -14.14
CA GLU A 90 16.97 4.30 -13.56
C GLU A 90 15.87 5.20 -14.16
N HIS A 91 16.11 6.50 -14.26
CA HIS A 91 15.18 7.43 -14.91
C HIS A 91 14.91 7.05 -16.37
N THR A 92 15.95 6.75 -17.17
CA THR A 92 15.77 6.32 -18.57
C THR A 92 15.01 5.00 -18.68
N ALA A 93 15.24 4.05 -17.76
CA ALA A 93 14.52 2.79 -17.73
C ALA A 93 13.03 2.98 -17.41
N LEU A 94 12.72 3.83 -16.43
CA LEU A 94 11.34 4.21 -16.09
C LEU A 94 10.65 4.89 -17.27
N GLN A 95 11.32 5.84 -17.93
CA GLN A 95 10.77 6.49 -19.12
C GLN A 95 10.46 5.49 -20.24
N ARG A 96 11.35 4.52 -20.50
CA ARG A 96 11.07 3.46 -21.48
C ARG A 96 9.86 2.62 -21.09
N ARG A 97 9.74 2.23 -19.81
CA ARG A 97 8.59 1.46 -19.32
C ARG A 97 7.29 2.24 -19.47
N LEU A 98 7.30 3.53 -19.17
CA LEU A 98 6.14 4.40 -19.35
C LEU A 98 5.74 4.51 -20.81
N LEU A 99 6.71 4.63 -21.73
CA LEU A 99 6.43 4.65 -23.17
C LEU A 99 5.83 3.33 -23.65
N VAL A 100 6.31 2.18 -23.15
CA VAL A 100 5.71 0.87 -23.44
C VAL A 100 4.26 0.82 -22.94
N ALA A 101 4.01 1.22 -21.68
CA ALA A 101 2.67 1.22 -21.12
C ALA A 101 1.69 2.14 -21.89
N GLN A 102 2.16 3.32 -22.30
CA GLN A 102 1.38 4.24 -23.13
C GLN A 102 1.06 3.64 -24.49
N GLU A 103 2.01 2.97 -25.13
CA GLU A 103 1.76 2.34 -26.43
C GLU A 103 0.84 1.14 -26.29
N ASP A 104 1.00 0.33 -25.23
CA ASP A 104 0.09 -0.78 -24.92
C ASP A 104 -1.34 -0.28 -24.73
N GLU A 105 -1.54 0.82 -23.98
CA GLU A 105 -2.86 1.44 -23.79
C GLU A 105 -3.49 1.88 -25.13
N ARG A 106 -2.68 2.46 -26.03
CA ARG A 106 -3.14 2.86 -27.36
C ARG A 106 -3.51 1.65 -28.21
N VAL A 107 -2.68 0.61 -28.21
CA VAL A 107 -2.93 -0.65 -28.92
C VAL A 107 -4.20 -1.32 -28.40
N MET A 108 -4.39 -1.39 -27.08
CA MET A 108 -5.59 -1.96 -26.47
C MET A 108 -6.84 -1.14 -26.78
N THR A 109 -6.74 0.19 -26.83
CA THR A 109 -7.84 1.07 -27.22
C THR A 109 -8.23 0.88 -28.68
N GLU A 110 -7.25 0.78 -29.58
CA GLU A 110 -7.51 0.45 -30.99
C GLU A 110 -8.12 -0.95 -31.15
N TRP A 111 -7.63 -1.93 -30.39
CA TRP A 111 -8.18 -3.29 -30.40
C TRP A 111 -9.64 -3.31 -29.91
N ARG A 112 -9.94 -2.67 -28.78
CA ARG A 112 -11.32 -2.51 -28.25
C ARG A 112 -12.25 -1.88 -29.29
N ARG A 113 -11.76 -0.89 -30.05
CA ARG A 113 -12.53 -0.25 -31.12
C ARG A 113 -12.80 -1.18 -32.31
N ARG A 114 -11.86 -2.06 -32.64
CA ARG A 114 -12.00 -3.03 -33.75
C ARG A 114 -12.81 -4.26 -33.37
N HIS A 115 -12.87 -4.61 -32.08
CA HIS A 115 -13.51 -5.81 -31.55
C HIS A 115 -14.55 -5.50 -30.45
N PRO A 116 -15.59 -4.70 -30.75
CA PRO A 116 -16.63 -4.40 -29.78
C PRO A 116 -17.41 -5.65 -29.33
N GLU A 117 -17.53 -6.67 -30.18
CA GLU A 117 -18.16 -7.95 -29.87
C GLU A 117 -17.45 -8.72 -28.76
N ASP A 118 -16.12 -8.73 -28.76
CA ASP A 118 -15.32 -9.42 -27.74
C ASP A 118 -15.39 -8.68 -26.40
N VAL A 119 -15.38 -7.35 -26.44
CA VAL A 119 -15.56 -6.50 -25.25
C VAL A 119 -16.93 -6.71 -24.62
N ALA A 120 -17.99 -6.74 -25.43
CA ALA A 120 -19.35 -6.99 -24.96
C ALA A 120 -19.49 -8.40 -24.37
N TYR A 121 -18.94 -9.41 -25.04
CA TYR A 121 -18.93 -10.78 -24.53
C TYR A 121 -18.21 -10.89 -23.17
N GLU A 122 -17.06 -10.22 -23.02
CA GLU A 122 -16.31 -10.20 -21.78
C GLU A 122 -17.11 -9.52 -20.65
N GLN A 123 -17.74 -8.37 -20.93
CA GLN A 123 -18.62 -7.68 -19.98
C GLN A 123 -19.80 -8.56 -19.55
N GLU A 124 -20.51 -9.18 -20.48
CA GLU A 124 -21.63 -10.09 -20.20
C GLU A 124 -21.19 -11.30 -19.36
N TYR A 125 -20.02 -11.86 -19.66
CA TYR A 125 -19.45 -12.97 -18.89
C TYR A 125 -19.19 -12.57 -17.44
N TRP A 126 -18.55 -11.41 -17.22
CA TRP A 126 -18.25 -10.92 -15.87
C TRP A 126 -19.50 -10.47 -15.12
N GLU A 127 -20.48 -9.88 -15.79
CA GLU A 127 -21.78 -9.54 -15.20
C GLU A 127 -22.50 -10.80 -14.73
N ARG A 128 -22.63 -11.83 -15.57
CA ARG A 128 -23.23 -13.11 -15.19
C ARG A 128 -22.55 -13.71 -13.96
N ARG A 129 -21.21 -13.63 -13.90
CA ARG A 129 -20.43 -14.13 -12.75
C ARG A 129 -20.68 -13.31 -11.48
N ARG A 130 -20.75 -11.97 -11.58
CA ARG A 130 -21.08 -11.08 -10.45
C ARG A 130 -22.51 -11.32 -9.96
N GLU A 131 -23.46 -11.50 -10.86
CA GLU A 131 -24.85 -11.80 -10.53
C GLU A 131 -24.99 -13.17 -9.86
N GLU A 132 -24.31 -14.19 -10.39
CA GLU A 132 -24.30 -15.52 -9.81
C GLU A 132 -23.68 -15.51 -8.41
N ASP A 133 -22.57 -14.81 -8.22
CA ASP A 133 -21.89 -14.70 -6.94
C ASP A 133 -22.71 -13.88 -5.92
N THR A 134 -23.32 -12.77 -6.33
CA THR A 134 -24.22 -12.00 -5.47
C THR A 134 -25.47 -12.80 -5.12
N ARG A 135 -26.02 -13.59 -6.04
CA ARG A 135 -27.14 -14.52 -5.78
C ARG A 135 -26.72 -15.60 -4.79
N ARG A 136 -25.59 -16.27 -5.00
CA ARG A 136 -25.04 -17.29 -4.10
C ARG A 136 -24.87 -16.73 -2.69
N ARG A 137 -24.22 -15.58 -2.55
CA ARG A 137 -24.04 -14.91 -1.25
C ARG A 137 -25.38 -14.57 -0.59
N ARG A 138 -26.37 -14.10 -1.36
CA ARG A 138 -27.73 -13.82 -0.84
C ARG A 138 -28.43 -15.10 -0.37
N GLU A 139 -28.35 -16.18 -1.14
CA GLU A 139 -28.94 -17.47 -0.79
C GLU A 139 -28.29 -18.06 0.46
N GLU A 140 -26.95 -18.04 0.55
CA GLU A 140 -26.20 -18.46 1.73
C GLU A 140 -26.58 -17.64 2.98
N ARG A 141 -26.76 -16.31 2.84
CA ARG A 141 -27.23 -15.45 3.92
C ARG A 141 -28.65 -15.79 4.35
N LEU A 142 -29.55 -16.04 3.41
CA LEU A 142 -30.94 -16.42 3.69
C LEU A 142 -31.00 -17.79 4.37
N ASP A 143 -30.22 -18.76 3.90
CA ASP A 143 -30.10 -20.09 4.50
C ASP A 143 -29.61 -19.99 5.95
N ARG A 144 -28.54 -19.21 6.19
CA ARG A 144 -28.00 -18.97 7.53
C ARG A 144 -29.04 -18.35 8.47
N ARG A 145 -29.80 -17.35 7.98
CA ARG A 145 -30.89 -16.72 8.74
C ARG A 145 -32.01 -17.71 9.05
N ARG A 146 -32.39 -18.56 8.09
CA ARG A 146 -33.42 -19.60 8.27
C ARG A 146 -33.00 -20.62 9.31
N ARG A 147 -31.78 -21.13 9.23
CA ARG A 147 -31.23 -22.10 10.19
C ARG A 147 -31.17 -21.54 11.61
N LYS A 148 -30.64 -20.33 11.77
CA LYS A 148 -30.62 -19.63 13.05
C LYS A 148 -32.03 -19.42 13.62
N ALA A 149 -32.97 -18.92 12.81
CA ALA A 149 -34.33 -18.67 13.24
C ALA A 149 -35.06 -19.97 13.68
N LEU A 150 -34.84 -21.07 12.95
CA LEU A 150 -35.39 -22.37 13.31
C LEU A 150 -34.84 -22.86 14.65
N ALA A 151 -33.52 -22.76 14.85
CA ALA A 151 -32.88 -23.18 16.09
C ALA A 151 -33.31 -22.31 17.29
N CYS A 152 -33.43 -20.99 17.12
CA CYS A 152 -33.99 -20.11 18.15
C CYS A 152 -35.45 -20.49 18.49
N ALA A 153 -36.30 -20.71 17.48
CA ALA A 153 -37.69 -21.07 17.71
C ALA A 153 -37.84 -22.42 18.43
N GLN A 154 -37.00 -23.42 18.10
CA GLN A 154 -36.99 -24.69 18.83
C GLN A 154 -36.51 -24.51 20.28
N ALA A 155 -35.55 -23.62 20.53
CA ALA A 155 -35.05 -23.36 21.88
C ALA A 155 -36.12 -22.68 22.74
N ASP A 156 -36.84 -21.71 22.17
CA ASP A 156 -37.97 -21.04 22.82
C ASP A 156 -39.08 -22.02 23.18
N LEU A 157 -39.40 -22.98 22.30
CA LEU A 157 -40.37 -24.04 22.57
C LEU A 157 -39.97 -24.92 23.76
N VAL A 158 -38.70 -25.34 23.83
CA VAL A 158 -38.17 -26.14 24.95
C VAL A 158 -38.19 -25.33 26.26
N ASN A 159 -37.77 -24.06 26.20
CA ASN A 159 -37.77 -23.16 27.35
C ASN A 159 -39.18 -22.90 27.91
N ALA A 160 -40.20 -22.88 27.04
CA ALA A 160 -41.60 -22.79 27.42
C ALA A 160 -42.19 -24.09 27.99
N GLY A 161 -41.38 -25.17 28.13
CA GLY A 161 -41.81 -26.48 28.59
C GLY A 161 -42.45 -27.36 27.52
N GLY A 162 -42.34 -26.97 26.24
CA GLY A 162 -42.73 -27.77 25.09
C GLY A 162 -41.66 -28.78 24.65
N SER A 163 -41.96 -29.57 23.62
CA SER A 163 -41.04 -30.54 23.03
C SER A 163 -40.54 -30.06 21.67
N SER A 164 -39.21 -30.03 21.49
CA SER A 164 -38.55 -29.76 20.21
C SER A 164 -38.44 -31.05 19.39
N PHE A 165 -38.39 -30.91 18.06
CA PHE A 165 -38.08 -32.02 17.17
C PHE A 165 -36.57 -32.25 16.95
N PHE A 166 -35.72 -31.35 17.46
CA PHE A 166 -34.28 -31.57 17.56
C PHE A 166 -34.00 -32.45 18.78
N ALA A 167 -33.10 -33.43 18.61
CA ALA A 167 -32.58 -34.20 19.74
C ALA A 167 -31.72 -33.30 20.64
N GLU A 168 -31.52 -33.68 21.90
CA GLU A 168 -30.74 -32.88 22.88
C GLU A 168 -29.28 -32.65 22.41
N GLU A 169 -28.69 -33.62 21.72
CA GLU A 169 -27.32 -33.58 21.20
C GLU A 169 -27.23 -33.17 19.71
N ASP A 170 -28.32 -32.64 19.12
CA ASP A 170 -28.35 -32.28 17.70
C ASP A 170 -27.48 -31.04 17.42
N GLU A 171 -26.52 -31.16 16.50
CA GLU A 171 -25.61 -30.06 16.12
C GLU A 171 -26.34 -28.83 15.58
N ARG A 172 -27.58 -28.97 15.12
CA ARG A 172 -28.42 -27.84 14.67
C ARG A 172 -28.74 -26.86 15.79
N TRP A 173 -28.57 -27.23 17.07
CA TRP A 173 -28.63 -26.27 18.17
C TRP A 173 -27.53 -25.19 18.07
N PHE A 174 -26.37 -25.50 17.50
CA PHE A 174 -25.28 -24.53 17.33
C PHE A 174 -25.62 -23.43 16.32
N ASP A 175 -26.61 -23.64 15.45
CA ASP A 175 -27.05 -22.63 14.47
C ASP A 175 -27.60 -21.36 15.13
N ILE A 176 -28.00 -21.41 16.41
CA ILE A 176 -28.37 -20.23 17.24
C ILE A 176 -27.25 -19.18 17.25
N TRP A 177 -25.99 -19.61 17.18
CA TRP A 177 -24.82 -18.75 17.26
C TRP A 177 -24.29 -18.28 15.90
N LEU A 178 -24.97 -18.62 14.79
CA LEU A 178 -24.57 -18.15 13.46
C LEU A 178 -24.57 -16.62 13.39
N SER A 179 -23.49 -16.04 12.86
CA SER A 179 -23.43 -14.60 12.56
C SER A 179 -24.26 -14.30 11.30
N THR A 180 -25.33 -13.53 11.46
CA THR A 180 -26.28 -13.16 10.39
C THR A 180 -26.23 -11.67 10.03
N SER A 181 -25.33 -10.90 10.67
CA SER A 181 -25.07 -9.49 10.32
C SER A 181 -24.24 -9.39 9.04
N ASP A 182 -24.30 -8.23 8.38
CA ASP A 182 -23.53 -7.92 7.16
C ASP A 182 -22.02 -7.74 7.44
N ASP A 183 -21.59 -7.70 8.71
CA ASP A 183 -20.22 -7.37 9.14
C ASP A 183 -19.22 -8.55 9.09
N THR A 184 -19.37 -9.48 8.15
CA THR A 184 -18.18 -10.21 7.69
C THR A 184 -17.57 -9.40 6.56
N ASP A 185 -16.70 -8.48 6.94
CA ASP A 185 -15.65 -7.91 6.09
C ASP A 185 -14.74 -9.05 5.60
N ASP A 186 -15.26 -9.89 4.71
CA ASP A 186 -14.47 -10.50 3.65
C ASP A 186 -14.77 -9.68 2.40
N ASP A 187 -14.59 -8.36 2.51
CA ASP A 187 -14.53 -7.43 1.40
C ASP A 187 -13.14 -7.57 0.76
N GLY A 188 -12.85 -8.78 0.30
CA GLY A 188 -11.72 -9.09 -0.54
C GLY A 188 -12.04 -8.68 -1.97
N GLY A 189 -11.89 -7.38 -2.24
CA GLY A 189 -11.62 -6.84 -3.57
C GLY A 189 -12.69 -7.12 -4.63
N ALA A 190 -13.79 -6.37 -4.58
CA ALA A 190 -14.35 -5.91 -5.85
C ALA A 190 -13.35 -4.91 -6.43
N ASP A 191 -12.37 -5.43 -7.15
CA ASP A 191 -11.45 -4.64 -7.95
C ASP A 191 -12.27 -3.97 -9.06
N ASP A 192 -12.79 -2.78 -8.76
CA ASP A 192 -13.34 -1.83 -9.72
C ASP A 192 -12.20 -1.35 -10.63
N TRP A 193 -11.83 -2.20 -11.58
CA TRP A 193 -11.06 -1.81 -12.76
C TRP A 193 -12.04 -1.29 -13.82
N SER A 194 -12.61 -0.13 -13.54
CA SER A 194 -13.22 0.70 -14.58
C SER A 194 -12.12 1.60 -15.17
N ASP A 195 -11.60 1.24 -16.35
CA ASP A 195 -10.86 2.12 -17.28
C ASP A 195 -11.59 2.27 -18.62
#